data_AF-A0A5X5E4Z2-F1
#
_entry.id   AF-A0A5X5E4Z2-F1
#
_cell.length_a   1.000
_cell.length_b   1.000
_cell.length_c   1.000
_cell.angle_alpha   90.00
_cell.angle_beta   90.00
_cell.angle_gamma   90.00
#
_symmetry.space_group_name_H-M   'P 1'
#
loop_
_entity.id
_entity.type
_entity.pdbx_description
1 polymer ?
#
loop_
_entity_poly.entity_id
_entity_poly.type
_entity_poly.pdbx_seq_one_letter_code
_entity_poly.pdbx_strand_id
1 'polypeptide(L)' 'MYFPLLRGKQYELIALKELSTIVPNDLFKPIIEPVRKNLKQLEVAVKLLNKNKIIPIIIVNSEIGELKG' A
#
# COMPACT_ATOMS: atom_id res chain seq x y z
N MET A 1 -9.01 -14.46 -8.99
CA MET A 1 -7.59 -14.72 -8.66
C MET A 1 -7.18 -13.74 -7.57
N TYR A 2 -6.75 -14.24 -6.41
CA TYR A 2 -6.13 -13.41 -5.36
C TYR A 2 -4.72 -13.03 -5.84
N PHE A 3 -4.63 -11.98 -6.64
CA PHE A 3 -3.36 -11.32 -6.84
C PHE A 3 -2.93 -10.70 -5.50
N PRO A 4 -1.64 -10.75 -5.11
CA PRO A 4 -1.14 -10.10 -3.89
C PRO A 4 -1.07 -8.57 -4.08
N LEU A 5 -2.17 -7.97 -4.53
CA LEU A 5 -2.30 -6.58 -4.94
C LEU A 5 -3.41 -5.91 -4.11
N LEU A 6 -3.03 -4.92 -3.32
CA LEU A 6 -3.95 -4.12 -2.54
C LEU A 6 -4.34 -2.88 -3.35
N ARG A 7 -5.63 -2.55 -3.41
CA ARG A 7 -6.15 -1.42 -4.21
C ARG A 7 -5.96 -0.05 -3.53
N GLY A 8 -5.12 0.01 -2.49
CA GLY A 8 -4.84 1.24 -1.74
C GLY A 8 -6.09 1.87 -1.11
N LYS A 9 -7.15 1.09 -0.85
CA LYS A 9 -8.37 1.59 -0.19
C LYS A 9 -8.13 1.75 1.31
N GLN A 10 -8.93 2.60 1.95
CA GLN A 10 -8.77 2.96 3.36
C GLN A 10 -8.56 1.77 4.30
N TYR A 11 -9.40 0.74 4.23
CA TYR A 11 -9.30 -0.42 5.13
C TYR A 11 -8.09 -1.31 4.83
N GLU A 12 -7.66 -1.41 3.57
CA GLU A 12 -6.41 -2.10 3.20
C GLU A 12 -5.21 -1.34 3.77
N LEU A 13 -5.18 -0.01 3.64
CA LEU A 13 -4.13 0.83 4.20
C LEU A 13 -4.11 0.78 5.74
N ILE A 14 -5.25 0.64 6.41
CA ILE A 14 -5.32 0.46 7.86
C ILE A 14 -4.68 -0.89 8.24
N ALA A 15 -5.09 -1.98 7.59
CA ALA A 15 -4.54 -3.30 7.83
C ALA A 15 -3.01 -3.34 7.62
N LEU A 16 -2.51 -2.70 6.56
CA LEU A 16 -1.05 -2.59 6.31
C LEU A 16 -0.30 -1.93 7.47
N LYS A 17 -0.87 -0.87 8.03
CA LYS A 17 -0.27 -0.14 9.15
C LYS A 17 -0.24 -0.99 10.41
N GLU A 18 -1.31 -1.72 10.73
CA GLU A 18 -1.37 -2.62 11.88
C GLU A 18 -0.38 -3.77 11.73
N LEU A 19 -0.40 -4.46 10.57
CA LEU A 19 0.51 -5.56 10.26
C LEU A 19 1.98 -5.16 10.31
N SER A 20 2.31 -3.91 9.94
CA SER A 20 3.69 -3.40 9.99
C SER A 20 4.32 -3.39 11.39
N THR A 21 3.51 -3.57 12.44
CA THR A 21 3.97 -3.64 13.84
C THR A 21 4.03 -5.06 14.39
N ILE A 22 3.49 -6.04 13.65
CA ILE A 22 3.30 -7.42 14.11
C ILE A 22 4.15 -8.39 13.28
N VAL A 23 4.22 -8.16 11.96
CA VAL A 23 4.86 -9.09 11.02
C VAL A 23 6.35 -8.73 10.85
N PRO A 24 7.26 -9.71 10.87
CA PRO A 24 8.66 -9.49 10.54
C PRO A 24 8.84 -8.83 9.16
N ASN A 25 9.71 -7.83 9.11
CA ASN A 25 9.90 -6.98 7.93
C ASN A 25 10.47 -7.72 6.70
N ASP A 26 11.11 -8.87 6.92
CA ASP A 26 11.68 -9.75 5.91
C ASP A 26 10.63 -10.65 5.22
N LEU A 27 9.46 -10.82 5.82
CA LEU A 27 8.37 -11.66 5.30
C LEU A 27 7.27 -10.87 4.61
N PHE A 28 7.28 -9.54 4.70
CA PHE A 28 6.16 -8.70 4.32
C PHE A 28 6.57 -7.53 3.43
N LYS A 29 6.23 -7.64 2.14
CA LYS A 29 6.43 -6.57 1.15
C LYS A 29 5.15 -6.34 0.36
N PRO A 30 4.26 -5.44 0.83
CA PRO A 30 2.97 -5.23 0.19
C PRO A 30 3.11 -4.54 -1.18
N ILE A 31 2.30 -4.98 -2.14
CA ILE A 31 2.14 -4.35 -3.45
C ILE A 31 0.83 -3.56 -3.43
N ILE A 32 0.89 -2.27 -3.73
CA ILE A 32 -0.23 -1.34 -3.60
C ILE A 32 -0.47 -0.63 -4.93
N GLU A 33 -1.69 -0.73 -5.45
CA GLU A 33 -2.19 0.04 -6.58
C GLU A 33 -3.12 1.15 -6.07
N PRO A 34 -2.72 2.43 -6.06
CA PRO A 34 -3.59 3.51 -5.66
C PRO A 34 -4.68 3.77 -6.70
N VAL A 35 -5.94 3.58 -6.31
CA VAL A 35 -7.10 3.77 -7.21
C VAL A 35 -7.75 5.15 -7.10
N ARG A 36 -7.32 5.98 -6.14
CA ARG A 36 -7.86 7.32 -5.88
C ARG A 36 -6.81 8.39 -6.19
N LYS A 37 -7.25 9.58 -6.64
CA LYS A 37 -6.33 10.73 -6.85
C LYS A 37 -5.74 11.30 -5.55
N ASN A 38 -6.51 11.25 -4.46
CA ASN A 38 -6.04 11.77 -3.18
C ASN A 38 -5.11 10.76 -2.50
N LEU A 39 -3.80 11.04 -2.54
CA LEU A 39 -2.76 10.16 -2.05
C LEU A 39 -2.42 10.36 -0.56
N LYS A 40 -3.04 11.31 0.15
CA LYS A 40 -2.69 11.61 1.56
C LYS A 40 -2.71 10.37 2.46
N GLN A 41 -3.72 9.51 2.31
CA GLN A 41 -3.82 8.30 3.12
C GLN A 41 -2.73 7.27 2.76
N LEU A 42 -2.40 7.15 1.48
CA LEU A 42 -1.32 6.28 1.01
C LEU A 42 0.04 6.78 1.53
N GLU A 43 0.32 8.08 1.42
CA GLU A 43 1.56 8.69 1.90
C GLU A 43 1.77 8.43 3.39
N VAL A 44 0.72 8.58 4.21
CA VAL A 44 0.77 8.27 5.64
C VAL A 44 1.08 6.79 5.87
N ALA A 45 0.44 5.89 5.12
CA ALA A 45 0.69 4.46 5.22
C ALA A 45 2.14 4.10 4.83
N VAL A 46 2.63 4.62 3.69
CA VAL A 46 4.00 4.40 3.21
C VAL A 46 5.03 4.93 4.21
N LYS A 47 4.81 6.11 4.80
CA LYS A 47 5.70 6.66 5.83
C LYS A 47 5.80 5.74 7.06
N LEU A 48 4.67 5.19 7.51
CA LEU A 48 4.67 4.27 8.65
C LEU A 48 5.34 2.93 8.30
N LEU A 49 5.06 2.38 7.13
CA LEU A 49 5.72 1.17 6.63
C LEU A 49 7.24 1.36 6.56
N ASN A 50 7.70 2.46 5.95
CA ASN A 50 9.13 2.77 5.83
C ASN A 50 9.79 2.96 7.21
N LYS A 51 9.10 3.58 8.18
CA LYS A 51 9.57 3.69 9.57
C LYS A 51 9.81 2.32 10.19
N ASN A 52 8.96 1.35 9.85
CA ASN A 52 9.08 -0.04 10.26
C ASN A 52 9.96 -0.85 9.31
N LYS A 53 10.80 -0.23 8.46
CA LYS A 53 11.71 -0.91 7.51
C LYS A 53 10.99 -1.82 6.49
N ILE A 54 9.71 -1.60 6.23
CA ILE A 54 8.94 -2.26 5.19
C ILE A 54 8.83 -1.30 4.01
N ILE A 55 9.36 -1.70 2.85
CA ILE A 55 9.34 -0.87 1.64
C ILE A 55 8.25 -1.39 0.69
N PRO A 56 7.07 -0.76 0.64
CA PRO A 56 5.99 -1.18 -0.24
C PRO A 56 6.36 -0.97 -1.71
N ILE A 57 5.82 -1.82 -2.60
CA ILE A 57 5.89 -1.64 -4.04
C ILE A 57 4.63 -0.89 -4.47
N ILE A 58 4.77 0.25 -5.14
CA ILE A 58 3.64 1.03 -5.66
C ILE A 58 3.55 0.81 -7.16
N ILE A 59 2.38 0.39 -7.65
CA ILE A 59 2.10 0.20 -9.07
C ILE A 59 0.99 1.16 -9.48
N VAL A 60 1.26 2.09 -10.39
CA VAL A 60 0.24 2.98 -10.95
C VAL A 60 -0.25 2.38 -12.25
N ASN A 61 -1.55 2.09 -12.33
CA ASN A 61 -2.18 1.55 -13.53
C ASN A 61 -2.91 2.67 -14.28
N SER A 62 -2.47 3.00 -15.49
CA SER A 62 -3.06 4.09 -16.29
C SER A 62 -4.41 3.72 -16.93
N GLU A 63 -4.78 2.44 -16.96
CA GLU A 63 -6.05 1.95 -17.52
C GLU A 63 -7.14 1.79 -16.44
N ILE A 64 -6.74 1.52 -15.18
CA ILE A 64 -7.66 1.21 -14.08
C ILE A 64 -7.37 2.10 -12.86
N GLY A 65 -8.38 2.83 -12.40
CA GLY A 65 -8.27 3.75 -11.27
C GLY A 65 -8.24 5.22 -11.69
N GLU A 66 -8.31 6.13 -10.72
CA GLU A 66 -8.35 7.56 -11.01
C GLU A 66 -6.96 8.20 -11.17
N LEU A 67 -5.92 7.54 -10.65
CA LEU A 67 -4.54 7.99 -10.77
C LEU A 67 -3.99 7.49 -12.10
N LYS A 68 -3.72 8.40 -13.03
CA LYS A 68 -3.08 8.08 -14.30
C LYS A 68 -1.58 8.39 -14.19
N GLY A 69 -0.74 7.42 -14.55
CA GLY A 69 0.71 7.58 -14.69
C GLY A 69 1.08 8.28 -15.98
#